data_AF-A0A392QL97-F1
#
_entry.id   AF-A0A392QL97-F1
#
_cell.length_a   1.000
_cell.length_b   1.000
_cell.length_c   1.000
_cell.angle_alpha   90.00
_cell.angle_beta   90.00
_cell.angle_gamma   90.00
#
_symmetry.space_group_name_H-M   'P 1'
#
loop_
_entity.id
_entity.type
_entity.pdbx_description
1 polymer ?
#
loop_
_entity_poly.entity_id
_entity_poly.type
_entity_poly.pdbx_seq_one_letter_code
_entity_poly.pdbx_strand_id
1 'polypeptide(L)' 'MSHYYISFFSWVNEPEQKGGSDEIYHNIANIIKEDLWLNPLNYFNNEDYDEDEDESCDVEKDDDNDDQDHDDEEEE' A
#
# COMPACT_ATOMS: atom_id res chain seq x y z
N MET A 1 -30.30 -16.24 -10.92
CA MET A 1 -29.24 -16.01 -9.91
C MET A 1 -28.94 -14.52 -9.89
N SER A 2 -29.17 -13.83 -8.78
CA SER A 2 -28.67 -12.47 -8.60
C SER A 2 -27.19 -12.58 -8.25
N HIS A 3 -26.30 -12.14 -9.14
CA HIS A 3 -24.89 -11.99 -8.79
C HIS A 3 -24.79 -10.80 -7.83
N TYR A 4 -24.55 -11.08 -6.55
CA TYR A 4 -24.22 -10.04 -5.59
C TYR A 4 -22.81 -9.57 -5.93
N TYR A 5 -22.67 -8.38 -6.48
CA TYR A 5 -21.36 -7.76 -6.65
C TYR A 5 -20.86 -7.32 -5.29
N ILE A 6 -19.72 -7.87 -4.86
CA ILE A 6 -18.98 -7.36 -3.71
C ILE A 6 -18.40 -6.00 -4.12
N SER A 7 -18.71 -4.97 -3.33
CA SER A 7 -18.10 -3.66 -3.51
C SER A 7 -16.63 -3.75 -3.11
N PHE A 8 -15.75 -3.12 -3.89
CA PHE A 8 -14.35 -3.01 -3.50
C PHE A 8 -14.19 -2.36 -2.12
N PHE A 9 -15.12 -1.54 -1.65
CA PHE A 9 -15.03 -0.89 -0.33
C PHE A 9 -15.58 -1.75 0.83
N SER A 10 -16.08 -2.96 0.55
CA SER A 10 -16.61 -3.84 1.60
C SER A 10 -15.51 -4.27 2.59
N TRP A 11 -14.28 -4.49 2.13
CA TRP A 11 -13.13 -4.85 2.98
C TRP A 11 -12.70 -3.76 3.97
N VAL A 12 -12.97 -2.47 3.68
CA VAL A 12 -12.55 -1.35 4.55
C VAL A 12 -13.38 -1.27 5.83
N ASN A 13 -14.63 -1.76 5.77
CA ASN A 13 -15.59 -1.67 6.87
C ASN A 13 -15.80 -2.99 7.62
N GLU A 14 -15.18 -4.08 7.16
CA GLU A 14 -15.39 -5.41 7.74
C GLU A 14 -14.33 -5.65 8.85
N PRO A 15 -14.73 -5.76 10.12
CA PRO A 15 -13.79 -6.05 11.20
C PRO A 15 -13.17 -7.44 11.01
N GLU A 16 -11.88 -7.60 11.36
CA GLU A 16 -11.01 -8.80 11.22
C GLU A 16 -11.55 -10.13 11.82
N GLN A 17 -12.81 -10.18 12.27
CA GLN A 17 -13.36 -11.27 13.08
C GLN A 17 -14.40 -12.12 12.34
N LYS A 18 -14.70 -11.86 11.06
CA LYS A 18 -15.77 -12.58 10.34
C LYS A 18 -15.23 -13.49 9.25
N GLY A 19 -14.74 -14.63 9.73
CA GLY A 19 -14.18 -15.73 8.96
C GLY A 19 -14.95 -16.05 7.68
N GLY A 20 -14.23 -15.91 6.56
CA GLY A 20 -14.65 -16.32 5.22
C GLY A 20 -14.15 -15.36 4.13
N SER A 21 -14.19 -14.05 4.38
CA SER A 21 -13.72 -13.00 3.46
C SER A 21 -12.34 -12.43 3.83
N ASP A 22 -11.85 -12.75 5.03
CA ASP A 22 -10.58 -12.27 5.56
C ASP A 22 -9.38 -12.63 4.67
N GLU A 23 -9.37 -13.80 4.02
CA GLU A 23 -8.26 -14.19 3.14
C GLU A 23 -8.20 -13.31 1.87
N ILE A 24 -9.35 -12.99 1.28
CA ILE A 24 -9.41 -12.11 0.09
C ILE A 24 -8.98 -10.71 0.48
N TYR A 25 -9.42 -10.20 1.63
CA TYR A 25 -9.08 -8.87 2.12
C TYR A 25 -7.61 -8.77 2.52
N HIS A 26 -7.07 -9.79 3.18
CA HIS A 26 -5.65 -9.88 3.51
C HIS A 26 -4.80 -9.93 2.23
N ASN A 27 -5.24 -10.68 1.22
CA ASN A 27 -4.56 -10.70 -0.08
C ASN A 27 -4.59 -9.33 -0.78
N ILE A 28 -5.74 -8.63 -0.77
CA ILE A 28 -5.85 -7.26 -1.31
C ILE A 28 -4.91 -6.31 -0.55
N ALA A 29 -4.88 -6.40 0.78
CA ALA A 29 -3.98 -5.61 1.63
C ALA A 29 -2.51 -5.86 1.28
N ASN A 30 -2.12 -7.13 1.12
CA ASN A 30 -0.75 -7.51 0.77
C ASN A 30 -0.37 -7.05 -0.63
N ILE A 31 -1.26 -7.17 -1.61
CA ILE A 31 -1.02 -6.68 -2.97
C ILE A 31 -0.84 -5.16 -2.97
N ILE A 32 -1.67 -4.42 -2.22
CA ILE A 32 -1.52 -2.98 -2.10
C ILE A 32 -0.19 -2.64 -1.43
N LYS A 33 0.14 -3.28 -0.30
CA LYS A 33 1.32 -2.94 0.51
C LYS A 33 2.65 -3.36 -0.12
N GLU A 34 2.73 -4.59 -0.61
CA GLU A 34 3.99 -5.23 -1.01
C GLU A 34 4.29 -5.09 -2.51
N ASP A 35 3.37 -4.51 -3.30
CA ASP A 35 3.52 -4.42 -4.76
C ASP A 35 3.09 -3.03 -5.27
N LEU A 36 1.78 -2.76 -5.29
CA LEU A 36 1.23 -1.51 -5.85
C LEU A 36 1.77 -0.25 -5.18
N TRP A 37 1.95 -0.24 -3.86
CA TRP A 37 2.44 0.94 -3.14
C TRP A 37 3.96 1.13 -3.27
N LEU A 38 4.71 0.04 -3.47
CA LEU A 38 6.16 0.13 -3.65
C LEU A 38 6.52 0.73 -5.01
N ASN A 39 5.74 0.44 -6.05
CA ASN A 39 5.94 1.03 -7.37
C ASN A 39 4.62 1.13 -8.17
N PRO A 40 3.80 2.17 -7.89
CA PRO A 40 2.54 2.36 -8.60
C PRO A 40 2.72 2.73 -10.08
N LEU A 41 3.89 3.27 -10.45
CA LEU A 41 4.17 3.72 -11.81
C LEU A 41 4.28 2.56 -12.79
N ASN A 42 4.77 1.39 -12.35
CA ASN A 42 4.82 0.18 -13.18
C ASN A 42 3.44 -0.27 -13.69
N TYR A 43 2.38 -0.01 -12.91
CA TYR A 43 1.00 -0.34 -13.28
C TYR A 43 0.28 0.79 -14.02
N PHE A 44 0.74 2.03 -13.85
CA PHE A 44 0.19 3.19 -14.53
C PHE A 44 0.72 3.33 -15.95
N ASN A 45 2.00 3.00 -16.15
CA ASN A 45 2.71 3.09 -17.42
C ASN A 45 2.60 1.77 -18.21
N ASN A 46 1.41 1.16 -18.27
CA ASN A 46 1.16 -0.11 -18.98
C ASN A 46 1.98 -0.20 -20.27
N GLU A 47 2.60 -1.38 -20.48
CA GLU A 47 3.52 -1.77 -21.57
C GLU A 47 3.02 -1.53 -23.02
N ASP A 48 1.91 -0.81 -23.22
CA ASP A 48 1.48 -0.27 -24.50
C ASP A 48 2.31 0.98 -24.92
N TYR A 49 3.17 1.52 -24.04
CA TYR A 49 4.26 2.41 -24.44
C TYR A 49 5.50 1.57 -24.79
N ASP A 50 5.46 1.01 -25.99
CA ASP A 50 6.64 0.52 -26.72
C ASP A 50 7.54 1.73 -27.02
N GLU A 51 8.43 2.11 -26.11
CA GLU A 51 9.54 3.02 -26.44
C GLU A 51 10.71 2.85 -25.45
N ASP A 52 11.83 2.41 -26.01
CA ASP A 52 13.11 2.14 -25.35
C ASP A 52 13.69 3.37 -24.60
N GLU A 53 13.31 3.63 -23.34
CA GLU A 53 14.01 4.57 -22.41
C GLU A 53 13.34 4.43 -21.04
N ASP A 54 13.97 4.05 -19.92
CA ASP A 54 15.11 4.65 -19.24
C ASP A 54 15.42 3.72 -18.05
N GLU A 55 16.69 3.30 -17.95
CA GLU A 55 17.25 2.53 -16.84
C GLU A 55 17.63 3.48 -15.69
N SER A 56 16.68 4.04 -14.92
CA SER A 56 16.95 4.67 -13.61
C SER A 56 15.69 5.16 -12.87
N CYS A 57 14.80 4.27 -12.45
CA CYS A 57 13.97 4.58 -11.28
C CYS A 57 14.77 4.26 -10.00
N ASP A 58 15.80 5.07 -9.72
CA ASP A 58 16.45 5.10 -8.41
C ASP A 58 15.49 5.81 -7.44
N VAL A 59 14.63 5.00 -6.80
CA VAL A 59 13.81 5.46 -5.68
C VAL A 59 14.76 5.75 -4.53
N GLU A 60 15.14 7.03 -4.39
CA GLU A 60 15.88 7.49 -3.22
C GLU A 60 15.14 7.02 -1.97
N LYS A 61 15.83 6.22 -1.15
CA LYS A 61 15.35 5.82 0.16
C LYS A 61 15.28 7.08 1.02
N ASP A 62 14.07 7.52 1.34
CA ASP A 62 13.81 8.37 2.50
C ASP A 62 14.30 7.60 3.74
N ASP A 63 15.50 7.95 4.21
CA ASP A 63 16.07 7.44 5.46
C ASP A 63 15.39 8.17 6.62
N ASP A 64 14.84 7.37 7.52
CA ASP A 64 13.90 7.73 8.58
C ASP A 64 14.29 8.97 9.39
N ASN A 65 13.28 9.83 9.57
CA ASN A 65 13.24 10.91 10.54
C ASN A 65 13.29 10.34 11.98
N ASP A 66 14.48 10.32 12.61
CA ASP A 66 14.64 10.04 14.04
C ASP A 66 14.25 11.29 14.87
N ASP A 67 12.96 11.32 15.21
CA ASP A 67 12.32 12.22 16.16
C ASP A 67 12.90 11.98 17.56
N GLN A 68 14.00 12.67 17.90
CA GLN A 68 14.50 12.70 19.27
C GLN A 68 13.75 13.74 20.08
N ASP A 69 12.62 13.29 20.62
CA ASP A 69 11.91 13.90 21.74
C ASP A 69 12.83 13.88 22.98
N HIS A 70 13.48 15.01 23.25
CA HIS A 70 14.25 15.22 24.48
C HIS A 70 13.41 16.03 25.46
N ASP A 71 12.50 15.32 26.13
CA ASP A 71 11.89 15.74 27.39
C ASP A 71 12.94 15.53 28.50
N ASP A 72 13.50 16.61 29.05
CA ASP A 72 14.23 16.53 30.32
C ASP A 72 14.24 17.87 31.09
N GLU A 73 13.34 17.91 32.08
CA GLU A 73 13.49 18.45 33.44
C GLU A 73 13.54 19.98 33.70
N GLU A 74 12.48 20.43 34.40
CA GLU A 74 12.44 21.64 35.22
C GLU A 74 13.58 21.65 36.26
N GLU A 75 14.40 22.70 36.37
CA GLU A 75 14.91 23.23 37.67
C GLU A 75 15.36 24.72 37.53
N GLU A 76 14.84 25.55 38.45
CA GLU A 76 15.10 26.98 38.84
C GLU A 76 14.76 28.18 37.92
#